data_AF-A0A7X7B2Z5-F1
#
_entry.id   AF-A0A7X7B2Z5-F1
#
_cell.length_a   1.000
_cell.length_b   1.000
_cell.length_c   1.000
_cell.angle_alpha   90.00
_cell.angle_beta   90.00
_cell.angle_gamma   90.00
#
_symmetry.space_group_name_H-M   'P 1'
#
loop_
_entity.id
_entity.type
_entity.pdbx_description
1 polymer ?
#
loop_
_entity_poly.entity_id
_entity_poly.type
_entity_poly.pdbx_seq_one_letter_code
_entity_poly.pdbx_strand_id
1 'polypeptide(L)'
;MSRDYLQLNVQVMQLLGGLENLKIEDNVDALISEKRKTMRDLLISKDVSSSVLDMLFYREVMVEKDLDDAAVLELFVNQDESSVAKRYANMMLDFYGIEYYLRKNEKPNLKHVGNIPQFDFDNAKDVKQLAFKSPYFRTMKDIKLEDYRKKMDETLFESFKPDANKPIGLDGIVGKVIVYNLLLDNLRIKNKAIYLNVDEEKIVRDFHA
;
A
#
# COMPACT_ATOMS: atom_id res chain seq x y z
N MET A 1 -7.66 -4.09 -28.89
CA MET A 1 -6.22 -4.39 -28.95
C MET A 1 -5.74 -4.63 -27.53
N SER A 2 -5.12 -5.78 -27.21
CA SER A 2 -4.52 -5.98 -25.89
C SER A 2 -3.25 -5.11 -25.79
N ARG A 3 -3.16 -4.23 -24.80
CA ARG A 3 -1.95 -3.45 -24.55
C ARG A 3 -0.82 -4.41 -24.19
N ASP A 4 0.31 -4.30 -24.89
CA ASP A 4 1.50 -5.05 -24.54
C ASP A 4 2.23 -4.35 -23.39
N TYR A 5 2.23 -5.01 -22.24
CA TYR A 5 2.85 -4.54 -21.01
C TYR A 5 4.23 -5.16 -20.76
N LEU A 6 4.78 -5.95 -21.69
CA LEU A 6 6.05 -6.65 -21.49
C LEU A 6 7.20 -5.67 -21.23
N GLN A 7 7.39 -4.68 -22.10
CA GLN A 7 8.47 -3.71 -21.96
C GLN A 7 8.34 -2.91 -20.66
N LEU A 8 7.11 -2.48 -20.31
CA LEU A 8 6.87 -1.76 -19.07
C LEU A 8 7.16 -2.63 -17.85
N ASN A 9 6.80 -3.93 -17.85
CA ASN A 9 7.13 -4.85 -16.77
C ASN A 9 8.64 -4.93 -16.53
N VAL A 10 9.45 -5.00 -17.60
CA VAL A 10 10.91 -5.02 -17.50
C VAL A 10 11.42 -3.71 -16.89
N GLN A 11 10.95 -2.56 -17.38
CA GLN A 11 11.38 -1.25 -16.88
C GLN A 11 11.02 -1.05 -15.39
N VAL A 12 9.80 -1.42 -14.99
CA VAL A 12 9.36 -1.36 -13.59
C VAL A 12 10.18 -2.32 -12.71
N MET A 13 10.51 -3.51 -13.22
CA MET A 13 11.35 -4.47 -12.50
C MET A 13 12.79 -3.94 -12.30
N GLN A 14 13.36 -3.25 -13.30
CA GLN A 14 14.66 -2.61 -13.17
C GLN A 14 14.65 -1.51 -12.11
N LEU A 15 13.61 -0.68 -12.08
CA LEU A 15 13.44 0.34 -11.03
C LEU A 15 13.30 -0.31 -9.64
N LEU A 16 12.55 -1.41 -9.54
CA LEU A 16 12.38 -2.16 -8.30
C LEU A 16 13.69 -2.78 -7.80
N GLY A 17 14.42 -3.50 -8.66
CA GLY A 17 15.74 -4.05 -8.30
C GLY A 17 16.77 -2.97 -7.98
N GLY A 18 16.63 -1.78 -8.55
CA GLY A 18 17.45 -0.62 -8.22
C GLY A 18 17.32 -0.13 -6.78
N LEU A 19 16.24 -0.47 -6.06
CA LEU A 19 16.03 -0.05 -4.67
C LEU A 19 17.00 -0.72 -3.70
N GLU A 20 17.48 -1.93 -3.99
CA GLU A 20 18.42 -2.67 -3.13
C GLU A 20 19.74 -1.93 -2.90
N ASN A 21 20.10 -1.03 -3.83
CA ASN A 21 21.35 -0.27 -3.80
C ASN A 21 21.21 1.11 -3.15
N LEU A 22 20.01 1.49 -2.70
CA LEU A 22 19.80 2.79 -2.06
C LEU A 22 20.44 2.82 -0.68
N LYS A 23 21.27 3.84 -0.45
CA LYS A 23 21.92 4.06 0.83
C LYS A 23 21.05 4.95 1.72
N ILE A 24 21.40 4.96 3.00
CA ILE A 24 20.89 5.93 3.96
C ILE A 24 21.40 7.31 3.54
N GLU A 25 20.50 8.30 3.49
CA GLU A 25 20.76 9.65 3.00
C GLU A 25 20.08 10.71 3.88
N ASP A 26 20.71 11.87 4.03
CA ASP A 26 20.22 12.98 4.87
C ASP A 26 18.86 13.54 4.42
N ASN A 27 18.51 13.40 3.13
CA ASN A 27 17.23 13.84 2.57
C ASN A 27 16.44 12.70 1.91
N VAL A 28 16.17 11.64 2.69
CA VAL A 28 15.40 10.47 2.26
C VAL A 28 14.02 10.82 1.70
N ASP A 29 13.38 11.90 2.18
CA ASP A 29 12.04 12.30 1.73
C ASP A 29 12.06 12.82 0.29
N ALA A 30 13.07 13.62 -0.09
CA ALA A 30 13.24 14.09 -1.47
C ALA A 30 13.58 12.94 -2.42
N LEU A 31 14.49 12.03 -2.01
CA LEU A 31 14.83 10.84 -2.77
C LEU A 31 13.59 10.00 -3.08
N ILE A 32 12.76 9.72 -2.08
CA ILE A 32 11.53 8.93 -2.26
C ILE A 32 10.55 9.63 -3.20
N SER A 33 10.38 10.95 -3.06
CA SER A 33 9.52 11.72 -3.95
C SER A 33 9.99 11.63 -5.41
N GLU A 34 11.29 11.77 -5.67
CA GLU A 34 11.88 11.62 -7.00
C GLU A 34 11.66 10.22 -7.59
N LYS A 35 11.90 9.19 -6.78
CA LYS A 35 11.71 7.78 -7.17
C LYS A 35 10.25 7.47 -7.52
N ARG A 36 9.30 7.92 -6.71
CA ARG A 36 7.86 7.77 -7.00
C ARG A 36 7.43 8.56 -8.21
N LYS A 37 7.91 9.79 -8.38
CA LYS A 37 7.65 10.60 -9.57
C LYS A 37 8.15 9.90 -10.83
N THR A 38 9.38 9.38 -10.82
CA THR A 38 9.96 8.63 -11.94
C THR A 38 9.11 7.42 -12.31
N MET A 39 8.66 6.65 -11.30
CA MET A 39 7.75 5.51 -11.51
C MET A 39 6.41 5.98 -12.09
N ARG A 40 5.79 7.01 -11.54
CA ARG A 40 4.50 7.54 -12.00
C ARG A 40 4.59 8.06 -13.44
N ASP A 41 5.61 8.83 -13.77
CA ASP A 41 5.86 9.36 -15.12
C ASP A 41 6.07 8.24 -16.14
N LEU A 42 6.79 7.17 -15.76
CA LEU A 42 6.95 5.98 -16.60
C LEU A 42 5.59 5.33 -16.89
N LEU A 43 4.76 5.11 -15.86
CA LEU A 43 3.46 4.48 -16.01
C LEU A 43 2.49 5.34 -16.85
N ILE A 44 2.52 6.67 -16.67
CA ILE A 44 1.77 7.63 -17.51
C ILE A 44 2.21 7.52 -18.97
N SER A 45 3.52 7.50 -19.24
CA SER A 45 4.06 7.40 -20.61
C SER A 45 3.69 6.10 -21.34
N LYS A 46 3.15 5.12 -20.62
CA LYS A 46 2.70 3.83 -21.12
C LYS A 46 1.19 3.64 -20.97
N ASP A 47 0.45 4.73 -20.84
CA ASP A 47 -1.01 4.80 -20.80
C ASP A 47 -1.67 3.99 -19.68
N VAL A 48 -0.99 3.77 -18.55
CA VAL A 48 -1.66 3.21 -17.36
C VAL A 48 -2.75 4.18 -16.90
N SER A 49 -3.94 3.66 -16.61
CA SER A 49 -5.12 4.46 -16.31
C SER A 49 -4.93 5.34 -15.07
N SER A 50 -5.48 6.55 -15.13
CA SER A 50 -5.43 7.50 -14.02
C SER A 50 -6.04 6.97 -12.72
N SER A 51 -7.09 6.14 -12.80
CA SER A 51 -7.70 5.42 -11.68
C SER A 51 -6.71 4.52 -10.95
N VAL A 52 -5.93 3.72 -11.69
CA VAL A 52 -4.90 2.83 -11.13
C VAL A 52 -3.72 3.64 -10.60
N LEU A 53 -3.31 4.70 -11.30
CA LEU A 53 -2.23 5.58 -10.86
C LEU A 53 -2.57 6.29 -9.55
N ASP A 54 -3.75 6.91 -9.47
CA ASP A 54 -4.15 7.65 -8.28
C ASP A 54 -4.29 6.72 -7.06
N MET A 55 -4.72 5.47 -7.27
CA MET A 55 -4.73 4.44 -6.22
C MET A 55 -3.30 4.05 -5.79
N LEU A 56 -2.39 3.80 -6.74
CA LEU A 56 -1.02 3.36 -6.44
C LEU A 56 -0.18 4.45 -5.76
N PHE A 57 -0.45 5.72 -6.06
CA PHE A 57 0.26 6.89 -5.52
C PHE A 57 -0.66 7.77 -4.67
N TYR A 58 -1.62 7.17 -3.95
CA TYR A 58 -2.66 7.91 -3.22
C TYR A 58 -2.09 8.92 -2.21
N ARG A 59 -0.90 8.67 -1.64
CA ARG A 59 -0.28 9.58 -0.68
C ARG A 59 0.21 10.86 -1.33
N GLU A 60 0.80 10.75 -2.53
CA GLU A 60 1.17 11.90 -3.34
C GLU A 60 -0.08 12.66 -3.78
N VAL A 61 -1.11 11.94 -4.23
CA VAL A 61 -2.39 12.52 -4.64
C VAL A 61 -3.09 13.26 -3.50
N MET A 62 -3.05 12.71 -2.28
CA MET A 62 -3.57 13.37 -1.08
C MET A 62 -2.96 14.76 -0.89
N VAL A 63 -1.64 14.86 -1.02
CA VAL A 63 -0.91 16.13 -0.83
C VAL A 63 -1.13 17.07 -2.01
N GLU A 64 -1.09 16.56 -3.25
CA GLU A 64 -1.25 17.34 -4.47
C GLU A 64 -2.65 17.97 -4.59
N LYS A 65 -3.70 17.24 -4.17
CA LYS A 65 -5.10 17.64 -4.34
C LYS A 65 -5.79 18.06 -3.04
N ASP A 66 -5.06 18.08 -1.91
CA ASP A 66 -5.60 18.39 -0.58
C ASP A 66 -6.86 17.58 -0.25
N LEU A 67 -6.78 16.25 -0.42
CA LEU A 67 -7.93 15.37 -0.26
C LEU A 67 -8.23 15.08 1.21
N ASP A 68 -9.52 15.09 1.55
CA ASP A 68 -10.02 14.56 2.80
C ASP A 68 -10.08 13.01 2.80
N ASP A 69 -10.27 12.43 3.99
CA ASP A 69 -10.32 10.97 4.15
C ASP A 69 -11.37 10.30 3.25
N ALA A 70 -12.52 10.94 3.02
CA ALA A 70 -13.58 10.38 2.18
C ALA A 70 -13.15 10.34 0.70
N ALA A 71 -12.56 11.43 0.20
CA ALA A 71 -12.04 11.52 -1.16
C ALA A 71 -10.87 10.54 -1.39
N VAL A 72 -10.08 10.26 -0.36
CA VAL A 72 -9.01 9.24 -0.42
C VAL A 72 -9.59 7.85 -0.59
N LEU A 73 -10.65 7.50 0.14
CA LEU A 73 -11.30 6.20 0.02
C LEU A 73 -11.89 5.97 -1.38
N GLU A 74 -12.41 7.02 -2.00
CA GLU A 74 -12.95 6.95 -3.37
C GLU A 74 -11.86 6.56 -4.41
N LEU A 75 -10.57 6.82 -4.13
CA LEU A 75 -9.47 6.38 -5.01
C LEU A 75 -9.36 4.84 -5.09
N PHE A 76 -9.85 4.13 -4.08
CA PHE A 76 -9.80 2.67 -4.02
C PHE A 76 -11.09 2.02 -4.55
N VAL A 77 -12.05 2.79 -5.05
CA VAL A 77 -13.33 2.28 -5.56
C VAL A 77 -13.21 1.99 -7.07
N ASN A 78 -13.96 0.99 -7.56
CA ASN A 78 -14.10 0.64 -9.00
C ASN A 78 -12.78 0.27 -9.73
N GLN A 79 -11.89 -0.47 -9.06
CA GLN A 79 -10.61 -0.91 -9.62
C GLN A 79 -10.73 -2.21 -10.45
N ASP A 80 -11.68 -2.27 -11.39
CA ASP A 80 -11.99 -3.49 -12.16
C ASP A 80 -11.03 -3.77 -13.34
N GLU A 81 -10.09 -2.86 -13.60
CA GLU A 81 -9.12 -2.98 -14.69
C GLU A 81 -8.04 -4.04 -14.43
N SER A 82 -7.79 -4.39 -13.16
CA SER A 82 -6.78 -5.37 -12.75
C SER A 82 -7.26 -6.13 -11.52
N SER A 83 -7.08 -7.46 -11.54
CA SER A 83 -7.44 -8.31 -10.40
C SER A 83 -6.58 -7.98 -9.17
N VAL A 84 -5.32 -7.63 -9.42
CA VAL A 84 -4.36 -7.20 -8.38
C VAL A 84 -4.72 -5.82 -7.86
N ALA A 85 -5.10 -4.88 -8.72
CA ALA A 85 -5.55 -3.55 -8.31
C ALA A 85 -6.80 -3.63 -7.43
N LYS A 86 -7.81 -4.40 -7.85
CA LYS A 86 -9.02 -4.65 -7.07
C LYS A 86 -8.71 -5.23 -5.68
N ARG A 87 -7.82 -6.22 -5.62
CA ARG A 87 -7.43 -6.83 -4.34
C ARG A 87 -6.70 -5.82 -3.45
N TYR A 88 -5.79 -5.02 -4.01
CA TYR A 88 -5.09 -3.97 -3.27
C TYR A 88 -6.07 -2.94 -2.72
N ALA A 89 -7.01 -2.49 -3.55
CA ALA A 89 -8.01 -1.51 -3.17
C ALA A 89 -8.88 -2.01 -2.01
N ASN A 90 -9.38 -3.24 -2.09
CA ASN A 90 -10.16 -3.84 -1.01
C ASN A 90 -9.35 -3.97 0.29
N MET A 91 -8.07 -4.37 0.21
CA MET A 91 -7.19 -4.42 1.38
C MET A 91 -7.02 -3.04 2.02
N MET A 92 -6.80 -2.00 1.21
CA MET A 92 -6.62 -0.63 1.70
C MET A 92 -7.89 -0.08 2.37
N LEU A 93 -9.07 -0.38 1.83
CA LEU A 93 -10.36 -0.03 2.46
C LEU A 93 -10.55 -0.74 3.80
N ASP A 94 -10.26 -2.05 3.86
CA ASP A 94 -10.33 -2.83 5.11
C ASP A 94 -9.36 -2.27 6.16
N PHE A 95 -8.14 -1.92 5.74
CA PHE A 95 -7.11 -1.38 6.62
C PHE A 95 -7.44 -0.01 7.15
N TYR A 96 -7.96 0.87 6.30
CA TYR A 96 -8.44 2.17 6.74
C TYR A 96 -9.54 2.02 7.80
N GLY A 97 -10.51 1.13 7.58
CA GLY A 97 -11.60 0.93 8.54
C GLY A 97 -11.10 0.44 9.91
N ILE A 98 -10.15 -0.49 9.93
CA ILE A 98 -9.52 -0.97 11.16
C ILE A 98 -8.67 0.11 11.82
N GLU A 99 -7.86 0.84 11.06
CA GLU A 99 -7.02 1.94 11.54
C GLU A 99 -7.86 3.05 12.19
N TYR A 100 -8.97 3.42 11.54
CA TYR A 100 -9.90 4.42 12.05
C TYR A 100 -10.43 4.02 13.43
N TYR A 101 -10.90 2.77 13.57
CA TYR A 101 -11.44 2.30 14.85
C TYR A 101 -10.34 2.22 15.93
N LEU A 102 -9.12 1.81 15.58
CA LEU A 102 -7.98 1.85 16.52
C LEU A 102 -7.66 3.27 17.01
N ARG A 103 -7.74 4.27 16.13
CA ARG A 103 -7.37 5.67 16.45
C ARG A 103 -8.46 6.42 17.19
N LYS A 104 -9.71 6.24 16.79
CA LYS A 104 -10.86 7.02 17.28
C LYS A 104 -11.65 6.30 18.37
N ASN A 105 -11.44 5.00 18.54
CA ASN A 105 -12.30 4.15 19.36
C ASN A 105 -13.79 4.25 18.96
N GLU A 106 -14.04 4.53 17.68
CA GLU A 106 -15.35 4.72 17.07
C GLU A 106 -15.41 3.94 15.75
N LYS A 107 -16.60 3.48 15.38
CA LYS A 107 -16.82 2.76 14.12
C LYS A 107 -16.81 3.73 12.95
N PRO A 108 -16.07 3.45 11.86
CA PRO A 108 -16.09 4.31 10.70
C PRO A 108 -17.45 4.18 9.99
N ASN A 109 -18.03 5.31 9.58
CA ASN A 109 -19.17 5.32 8.66
C ASN A 109 -18.64 5.26 7.23
N LEU A 110 -18.35 4.05 6.74
CA LEU A 110 -17.78 3.85 5.41
C LEU A 110 -18.89 3.71 4.37
N LYS A 111 -18.84 4.58 3.36
CA LYS A 111 -19.68 4.44 2.16
C LYS A 111 -19.21 3.26 1.28
N HIS A 112 -17.92 2.95 1.35
CA HIS A 112 -17.27 1.90 0.58
C HIS A 112 -16.49 0.98 1.51
N VAL A 113 -16.69 -0.32 1.37
CA VAL A 113 -16.02 -1.35 2.17
C VAL A 113 -15.18 -2.25 1.28
N GLY A 114 -14.11 -2.80 1.84
CA GLY A 114 -13.29 -3.82 1.21
C GLY A 114 -13.94 -5.19 1.31
N ASN A 115 -13.20 -6.17 1.81
CA ASN A 115 -13.72 -7.53 2.01
C ASN A 115 -14.41 -7.71 3.37
N ILE A 116 -14.22 -6.78 4.31
CA ILE A 116 -14.97 -6.74 5.56
C ILE A 116 -16.27 -5.97 5.28
N PRO A 117 -17.45 -6.63 5.25
CA PRO A 117 -18.70 -5.93 4.99
C PRO A 117 -19.02 -4.88 6.06
N GLN A 118 -19.75 -3.82 5.69
CA GLN A 118 -20.18 -2.79 6.65
C GLN A 118 -20.93 -3.39 7.85
N PHE A 119 -21.73 -4.43 7.63
CA PHE A 119 -22.40 -5.16 8.70
C PHE A 119 -21.41 -5.67 9.77
N ASP A 120 -20.23 -6.17 9.40
CA ASP A 120 -19.24 -6.62 10.38
C ASP A 120 -18.64 -5.43 11.16
N PHE A 121 -18.41 -4.28 10.50
CA PHE A 121 -18.02 -3.03 11.17
C PHE A 121 -19.07 -2.58 12.20
N ASP A 122 -20.33 -2.57 11.80
CA ASP A 122 -21.44 -2.13 12.64
C ASP A 122 -21.65 -3.04 13.87
N ASN A 123 -21.36 -4.33 13.74
CA ASN A 123 -21.59 -5.32 14.81
C ASN A 123 -20.37 -5.64 15.67
N ALA A 124 -19.16 -5.23 15.27
CA ALA A 124 -17.97 -5.51 16.05
C ALA A 124 -17.98 -4.78 17.40
N LYS A 125 -17.63 -5.50 18.46
CA LYS A 125 -17.48 -4.94 19.82
C LYS A 125 -16.12 -4.28 20.04
N ASP A 126 -15.12 -4.75 19.31
CA ASP A 126 -13.74 -4.30 19.40
C ASP A 126 -13.02 -4.52 18.06
N VAL A 127 -11.82 -3.94 17.93
CA VAL A 127 -10.99 -4.11 16.73
C VAL A 127 -10.55 -5.55 16.53
N LYS A 128 -10.37 -6.31 17.60
CA LYS A 128 -9.92 -7.71 17.53
C LYS A 128 -10.93 -8.56 16.77
N GLN A 129 -12.22 -8.36 17.01
CA GLN A 129 -13.30 -9.01 16.27
C GLN A 129 -13.27 -8.67 14.79
N LEU A 130 -13.03 -7.41 14.41
CA LEU A 130 -12.88 -7.01 13.00
C LEU A 130 -11.65 -7.63 12.35
N ALA A 131 -10.52 -7.64 13.04
CA ALA A 131 -9.30 -8.25 12.55
C ALA A 131 -9.51 -9.74 12.23
N PHE A 132 -10.29 -10.46 13.03
CA PHE A 132 -10.65 -11.86 12.73
C PHE A 132 -11.57 -12.03 11.51
N LYS A 133 -12.35 -11.01 11.16
CA LYS A 133 -13.18 -10.99 9.95
C LYS A 133 -12.37 -10.73 8.70
N SER A 134 -11.29 -9.96 8.82
CA SER A 134 -10.34 -9.74 7.72
C SER A 134 -9.72 -11.07 7.26
N PRO A 135 -9.76 -11.40 5.96
CA PRO A 135 -9.10 -12.58 5.44
C PRO A 135 -7.57 -12.51 5.58
N TYR A 136 -7.01 -11.31 5.81
CA TYR A 136 -5.58 -11.04 5.85
C TYR A 136 -4.99 -11.08 7.26
N PHE A 137 -5.80 -10.77 8.28
CA PHE A 137 -5.34 -10.65 9.66
C PHE A 137 -5.72 -11.82 10.56
N ARG A 138 -6.37 -12.87 10.03
CA ARG A 138 -6.75 -14.07 10.80
C ARG A 138 -5.60 -14.71 11.58
N THR A 139 -4.36 -14.54 11.13
CA THR A 139 -3.16 -15.10 11.76
C THR A 139 -2.49 -14.15 12.76
N MET A 140 -2.87 -12.87 12.80
CA MET A 140 -2.27 -11.88 13.68
C MET A 140 -2.96 -11.89 15.05
N LYS A 141 -2.44 -12.69 15.97
CA LYS A 141 -2.80 -12.57 17.38
C LYS A 141 -2.33 -11.21 17.90
N ASP A 142 -3.26 -10.44 18.44
CA ASP A 142 -3.03 -9.17 19.15
C ASP A 142 -2.47 -8.02 18.28
N ILE A 143 -3.36 -7.43 17.47
CA ILE A 143 -3.11 -6.17 16.79
C ILE A 143 -3.24 -5.01 17.80
N LYS A 144 -2.20 -4.18 17.89
CA LYS A 144 -2.19 -2.96 18.69
C LYS A 144 -1.96 -1.75 17.79
N LEU A 145 -2.42 -0.58 18.19
CA LEU A 145 -2.21 0.66 17.42
C LEU A 145 -0.72 0.90 17.10
N GLU A 146 0.17 0.58 18.05
CA GLU A 146 1.62 0.78 17.93
C GLU A 146 2.29 -0.10 16.87
N ASP A 147 1.79 -1.32 16.63
CA ASP A 147 2.36 -2.26 15.66
C ASP A 147 1.52 -2.44 14.39
N TYR A 148 0.33 -1.86 14.38
CA TYR A 148 -0.66 -2.05 13.32
C TYR A 148 -0.11 -1.68 11.94
N ARG A 149 0.52 -0.51 11.82
CA ARG A 149 1.01 -0.02 10.52
C ARG A 149 2.13 -0.90 9.97
N LYS A 150 3.03 -1.38 10.83
CA LYS A 150 4.09 -2.33 10.46
C LYS A 150 3.49 -3.62 9.92
N LYS A 151 2.59 -4.24 10.70
CA LYS A 151 1.86 -5.46 10.33
C LYS A 151 1.09 -5.31 9.01
N MET A 152 0.46 -4.17 8.80
CA MET A 152 -0.29 -3.87 7.58
C MET A 152 0.61 -3.83 6.35
N ASP A 153 1.73 -3.11 6.42
CA ASP A 153 2.69 -3.00 5.32
C ASP A 153 3.35 -4.36 5.01
N GLU A 154 3.67 -5.17 6.03
CA GLU A 154 4.17 -6.55 5.88
C GLU A 154 3.14 -7.47 5.22
N THR A 155 1.88 -7.37 5.64
CA THR A 155 0.77 -8.14 5.04
C THR A 155 0.57 -7.78 3.56
N LEU A 156 0.66 -6.49 3.22
CA LEU A 156 0.63 -6.03 1.83
C LEU A 156 1.81 -6.62 1.05
N PHE A 157 3.02 -6.52 1.60
CA PHE A 157 4.22 -7.00 0.93
C PHE A 157 4.09 -8.49 0.57
N GLU A 158 3.75 -9.34 1.55
CA GLU A 158 3.58 -10.78 1.31
C GLU A 158 2.41 -11.09 0.36
N SER A 159 1.33 -10.31 0.41
CA SER A 159 0.19 -10.50 -0.49
C SER A 159 0.48 -10.14 -1.94
N PHE A 160 1.43 -9.24 -2.23
CA PHE A 160 1.68 -8.71 -3.57
C PHE A 160 3.06 -9.09 -4.16
N LYS A 161 3.99 -9.61 -3.35
CA LYS A 161 5.28 -10.16 -3.79
C LYS A 161 5.13 -11.24 -4.88
N PRO A 162 4.18 -12.20 -4.81
CA PRO A 162 3.99 -13.16 -5.89
C PRO A 162 3.57 -12.50 -7.22
N ASP A 163 2.73 -11.46 -7.16
CA ASP A 163 2.30 -10.73 -8.35
C ASP A 163 3.42 -9.85 -8.92
N ALA A 164 4.28 -9.30 -8.07
CA ALA A 164 5.47 -8.56 -8.51
C ALA A 164 6.40 -9.44 -9.36
N ASN A 165 6.47 -10.75 -9.09
CA ASN A 165 7.25 -11.72 -9.86
C ASN A 165 6.58 -12.17 -11.16
N LYS A 166 5.32 -11.79 -11.42
CA LYS A 166 4.67 -12.12 -12.71
C LYS A 166 5.37 -11.36 -13.84
N PRO A 167 5.74 -12.04 -14.94
CA PRO A 167 6.57 -11.44 -15.98
C PRO A 167 5.78 -10.51 -16.93
N ILE A 168 4.45 -10.63 -17.01
CA ILE A 168 3.63 -9.99 -18.06
C ILE A 168 2.29 -9.49 -17.49
N GLY A 169 1.78 -8.39 -18.08
CA GLY A 169 0.44 -7.87 -17.86
C GLY A 169 0.36 -6.72 -16.87
N LEU A 170 -0.83 -6.11 -16.78
CA LEU A 170 -1.12 -5.01 -15.85
C LEU A 170 -1.03 -5.48 -14.39
N ASP A 171 -1.49 -6.69 -14.09
CA ASP A 171 -1.39 -7.31 -12.77
C ASP A 171 0.07 -7.36 -12.27
N GLY A 172 1.01 -7.72 -13.15
CA GLY A 172 2.44 -7.74 -12.83
C GLY A 172 3.01 -6.36 -12.57
N ILE A 173 2.53 -5.33 -13.27
CA ILE A 173 2.93 -3.93 -13.05
C ILE A 173 2.40 -3.44 -11.71
N VAL A 174 1.10 -3.62 -11.44
CA VAL A 174 0.46 -3.20 -10.19
C VAL A 174 1.16 -3.85 -8.99
N GLY A 175 1.40 -5.16 -9.04
CA GLY A 175 2.12 -5.88 -7.99
C GLY A 175 3.53 -5.31 -7.74
N LYS A 176 4.31 -5.05 -8.80
CA LYS A 176 5.65 -4.44 -8.67
C LYS A 176 5.59 -3.05 -8.07
N VAL A 177 4.64 -2.21 -8.47
CA VAL A 177 4.53 -0.83 -7.97
C VAL A 177 4.10 -0.78 -6.50
N ILE A 178 3.21 -1.69 -6.07
CA ILE A 178 2.86 -1.83 -4.64
C ILE A 178 4.11 -2.16 -3.83
N VAL A 179 4.85 -3.20 -4.24
CA VAL A 179 6.10 -3.62 -3.56
C VAL A 179 7.14 -2.49 -3.57
N TYR A 180 7.28 -1.79 -4.70
CA TYR A 180 8.16 -0.63 -4.84
C TYR A 180 7.84 0.46 -3.82
N ASN A 181 6.57 0.83 -3.67
CA ASN A 181 6.15 1.87 -2.74
C ASN A 181 6.36 1.46 -1.27
N LEU A 182 6.13 0.19 -0.94
CA LEU A 182 6.38 -0.36 0.40
C LEU A 182 7.87 -0.34 0.76
N LEU A 183 8.74 -0.71 -0.18
CA LEU A 183 10.20 -0.67 0.04
C LEU A 183 10.71 0.76 0.25
N LEU A 184 10.23 1.73 -0.54
CA LEU A 184 10.55 3.14 -0.33
C LEU A 184 10.06 3.66 1.02
N ASP A 185 8.84 3.27 1.44
CA ASP A 185 8.35 3.63 2.78
C ASP A 185 9.21 3.02 3.89
N ASN A 186 9.61 1.75 3.74
CA ASN A 186 10.48 1.11 4.73
C ASN A 186 11.87 1.77 4.79
N LEU A 187 12.40 2.22 3.64
CA LEU A 187 13.63 3.02 3.59
C LEU A 187 13.48 4.32 4.38
N ARG A 188 12.35 5.05 4.22
CA ARG A 188 12.05 6.25 5.02
C ARG A 188 12.07 5.94 6.51
N ILE A 189 11.36 4.88 6.91
CA ILE A 189 11.22 4.49 8.31
C ILE A 189 12.59 4.12 8.89
N LYS A 190 13.38 3.32 8.19
CA LYS A 190 14.73 2.93 8.60
C LYS A 190 15.65 4.15 8.77
N ASN A 191 15.67 5.06 7.80
CA ASN A 191 16.46 6.29 7.89
C ASN A 191 16.05 7.15 9.10
N LYS A 192 14.74 7.36 9.28
CA LYS A 192 14.22 8.16 10.40
C LYS A 192 14.42 7.48 11.76
N ALA A 193 14.36 6.15 11.83
CA ALA A 193 14.62 5.39 13.06
C ALA A 193 16.04 5.61 13.57
N ILE A 194 17.03 5.54 12.68
CA ILE A 194 18.45 5.81 12.98
C ILE A 194 18.63 7.24 13.49
N TYR A 195 18.07 8.22 12.77
CA TYR A 195 18.20 9.63 13.14
C TYR A 195 17.54 9.95 14.49
N LEU A 196 16.37 9.36 14.75
CA LEU A 196 15.60 9.60 15.98
C LEU A 196 16.02 8.67 17.14
N ASN A 197 17.00 7.78 16.93
CA ASN A 197 17.47 6.78 17.89
C ASN A 197 16.30 5.94 18.48
N VAL A 198 15.42 5.47 17.60
CA VAL A 198 14.27 4.63 17.95
C VAL A 198 14.60 3.17 17.69
N ASP A 199 14.07 2.29 18.52
CA ASP A 199 14.16 0.83 18.40
C ASP A 199 13.62 0.34 17.03
N GLU A 200 14.53 0.01 16.12
CA GLU A 200 14.22 -0.38 14.74
C GLU A 200 13.35 -1.64 14.68
N GLU A 201 13.54 -2.61 15.58
CA GLU A 201 12.81 -3.88 15.56
C GLU A 201 11.30 -3.68 15.71
N LYS A 202 10.88 -2.59 16.35
CA LYS A 202 9.46 -2.27 16.56
C LYS A 202 8.81 -1.59 15.36
N ILE A 203 9.57 -0.86 14.55
CA ILE A 203 9.01 0.04 13.53
C ILE A 203 9.44 -0.30 12.10
N VAL A 204 10.64 -0.82 11.89
CA VAL A 204 11.12 -1.24 10.57
C VAL A 204 10.38 -2.52 10.18
N ARG A 205 9.87 -2.56 8.94
CA ARG A 205 9.14 -3.71 8.40
C ARG A 205 10.13 -4.81 8.04
N ASP A 206 9.78 -6.04 8.38
CA ASP A 206 10.51 -7.22 7.94
C ASP A 206 9.87 -7.79 6.67
N PHE A 207 10.55 -7.61 5.54
CA PHE A 207 10.13 -8.12 4.23
C PHE A 207 10.93 -9.36 3.80
N HIS A 208 11.75 -9.90 4.69
CA HIS A 208 12.57 -11.10 4.46
C HIS A 208 11.97 -12.38 5.08
N ALA A 209 10.91 -12.23 5.87
CA ALA A 209 10.19 -13.33 6.52
C ALA A 209 9.49 -14.29 5.55
#